data_AF-A0ABC8R2L9-F1
#
_entry.id   AF-A0ABC8R2L9-F1
#
_cell.length_a   1.000
_cell.length_b   1.000
_cell.length_c   1.000
_cell.angle_alpha   90.00
_cell.angle_beta   90.00
_cell.angle_gamma   90.00
#
_symmetry.space_group_name_H-M   'P 1'
#
loop_
_entity.id
_entity.type
_entity.pdbx_description
1 polymer ?
#
loop_
_entity_poly.entity_id
_entity_poly.type
_entity_poly.pdbx_seq_one_letter_code
_entity_poly.pdbx_strand_id
1 'polypeptide(L)'
;MGTKESCRSELRTAIRQLSDRCLYSASKWAAEQLVGIEQDPTKYTPSHTRFQRESSSIRRRFRTSEVTSTPAAGVSYVSTPVPDEDNNAPDNDFYLLAKSYFDCREYKRAAHVLRDQTSKKAMFLRCYALYLVCFYLAL
;
A
#
# COMPACT_ATOMS: atom_id res chain seq x y z
N MET A 1 15.95 18.46 8.66
CA MET A 1 14.54 18.53 8.20
C MET A 1 14.36 17.92 6.81
N GLY A 2 15.10 16.87 6.43
CA GLY A 2 14.95 16.22 5.11
C GLY A 2 14.82 14.70 5.20
N THR A 3 15.41 14.09 6.23
CA THR A 3 15.32 12.65 6.49
C THR A 3 13.93 12.22 6.94
N LYS A 4 13.28 12.98 7.83
CA LYS A 4 11.91 12.68 8.30
C LYS A 4 10.90 12.72 7.15
N GLU A 5 11.04 13.70 6.26
CA GLU A 5 10.21 13.90 5.08
C GLU A 5 10.40 12.75 4.07
N SER A 6 11.65 12.33 3.82
CA SER A 6 11.98 11.16 3.00
C SER A 6 11.34 9.88 3.56
N CYS A 7 11.51 9.62 4.86
CA CYS A 7 10.90 8.46 5.51
C CYS A 7 9.37 8.47 5.39
N ARG A 8 8.73 9.65 5.47
CA ARG A 8 7.27 9.79 5.28
C ARG A 8 6.85 9.48 3.85
N SER A 9 7.60 9.92 2.85
CA SER A 9 7.31 9.56 1.45
C SER A 9 7.48 8.06 1.20
N GLU A 10 8.56 7.47 1.72
CA GLU A 10 8.85 6.04 1.59
C GLU A 10 7.76 5.18 2.22
N LEU A 11 7.32 5.53 3.44
CA LEU A 11 6.21 4.84 4.11
C LEU A 11 4.90 4.94 3.33
N ARG A 12 4.59 6.11 2.72
CA ARG A 12 3.39 6.24 1.89
C ARG A 12 3.46 5.37 0.64
N THR A 13 4.62 5.27 0.00
CA THR A 13 4.84 4.37 -1.13
C THR A 13 4.71 2.91 -0.70
N ALA A 14 5.32 2.53 0.41
CA ALA A 14 5.24 1.17 0.96
C ALA A 14 3.79 0.78 1.30
N ILE A 15 3.02 1.65 1.95
CA ILE A 15 1.60 1.41 2.27
C ILE A 15 0.80 1.07 1.01
N ARG A 16 0.99 1.84 -0.08
CA ARG A 16 0.32 1.59 -1.37
C ARG A 16 0.74 0.24 -1.94
N GLN A 17 2.05 -0.01 -2.05
CA GLN A 17 2.59 -1.24 -2.63
C GLN A 17 2.18 -2.50 -1.86
N LEU A 18 2.11 -2.41 -0.53
CA LEU A 18 1.69 -3.50 0.35
C LEU A 18 0.17 -3.72 0.29
N SER A 19 -0.62 -2.65 0.31
CA SER A 19 -2.08 -2.70 0.18
C SER A 19 -2.52 -3.33 -1.14
N ASP A 20 -1.87 -2.91 -2.22
CA ASP A 20 -2.07 -3.46 -3.55
C ASP A 20 -1.89 -4.97 -3.54
N ARG A 21 -0.80 -5.46 -2.93
CA ARG A 21 -0.48 -6.89 -2.82
C ARG A 21 -1.26 -7.63 -1.73
N CYS A 22 -2.25 -7.00 -1.11
CA CYS A 22 -3.06 -7.57 -0.03
C CYS A 22 -2.24 -7.99 1.21
N LEU A 23 -1.07 -7.37 1.43
CA LEU A 23 -0.21 -7.59 2.60
C LEU A 23 -0.66 -6.71 3.77
N TYR A 24 -1.87 -6.98 4.26
CA TYR A 24 -2.58 -6.08 5.18
C TYR A 24 -1.85 -5.81 6.49
N SER A 25 -1.21 -6.82 7.10
CA SER A 25 -0.47 -6.65 8.35
C SER A 25 0.74 -5.72 8.19
N ALA A 26 1.51 -5.89 7.12
CA ALA A 26 2.66 -5.04 6.83
C ALA A 26 2.24 -3.61 6.47
N SER A 27 1.18 -3.47 5.66
CA SER A 27 0.63 -2.16 5.31
C SER A 27 0.12 -1.41 6.54
N LYS A 28 -0.57 -2.11 7.45
CA LYS A 28 -1.05 -1.55 8.71
C LYS A 28 0.11 -1.06 9.56
N TRP A 29 1.14 -1.88 9.74
CA TRP A 29 2.33 -1.51 10.49
C TRP A 29 3.02 -0.27 9.88
N ALA A 30 3.21 -0.23 8.55
CA ALA A 30 3.80 0.94 7.88
C ALA A 30 2.96 2.21 8.09
N ALA A 31 1.62 2.09 8.12
CA ALA A 31 0.72 3.20 8.42
C ALA A 31 0.83 3.66 9.88
N GLU A 32 0.97 2.74 10.84
CA GLU A 32 1.23 3.06 12.25
C GLU A 32 2.55 3.85 12.39
N GLN A 33 3.63 3.39 11.74
CA GLN A 33 4.91 4.12 11.72
C GLN A 33 4.79 5.52 11.10
N LEU A 34 4.01 5.69 10.03
CA LEU A 34 3.83 6.97 9.35
C LEU A 34 3.12 8.01 10.25
N VAL A 35 2.16 7.55 11.07
CA VAL A 35 1.46 8.39 12.06
C VAL A 35 2.37 8.73 13.23
N GLY A 36 3.25 7.81 13.63
CA GLY A 36 4.19 7.99 14.74
C GLY A 36 5.37 8.92 14.46
N ILE A 37 5.70 9.22 13.20
CA ILE A 37 6.72 10.23 12.88
C ILE A 37 6.14 11.61 13.21
N GLU A 38 6.59 12.18 14.35
CA GLU A 38 6.23 13.51 14.83
C GLU A 38 6.26 14.53 13.70
N GLN A 39 5.15 15.27 13.56
CA GLN A 39 5.10 16.45 12.70
C GLN A 39 5.74 17.62 13.45
N ASP A 40 6.58 18.38 12.75
CA ASP A 40 7.25 19.56 13.29
C ASP A 40 6.20 20.43 14.04
N PRO A 41 6.37 20.67 15.35
CA PRO A 41 5.33 21.29 16.19
C PRO A 41 4.98 22.72 15.75
N THR A 42 5.83 23.35 14.93
CA THR A 42 5.62 24.68 14.35
C THR A 42 4.54 24.71 13.26
N LYS A 43 4.07 23.56 12.77
CA LYS A 43 2.99 23.44 11.76
C LYS A 43 1.68 22.93 12.32
N TYR A 44 1.60 22.61 13.61
CA TYR A 44 0.41 22.04 14.24
C TYR A 44 -0.09 22.95 15.36
N THR A 45 -1.22 23.64 15.14
CA THR A 45 -2.00 24.21 16.25
C THR A 45 -2.50 23.03 17.08
N PRO A 46 -2.14 22.90 18.37
CA PRO A 46 -2.50 21.73 19.16
C PRO A 46 -3.99 21.81 19.48
N SER A 47 -4.82 21.14 18.68
CA SER A 47 -6.20 20.86 19.07
C SER A 47 -6.15 19.72 20.09
N HIS A 48 -6.17 20.08 21.37
CA HIS A 48 -6.55 19.18 22.43
C HIS A 48 -7.86 18.45 22.05
N THR A 49 -7.79 17.12 21.96
CA THR A 49 -8.77 16.14 22.45
C THR A 49 -8.17 14.76 22.17
N ARG A 50 -7.26 14.25 23.01
CA ARG A 50 -7.60 13.43 24.19
C ARG A 50 -8.85 12.58 23.96
N PHE A 51 -8.61 11.32 23.57
CA PHE A 51 -9.50 10.16 23.63
C PHE A 51 -11.02 10.40 23.67
N GLN A 52 -11.70 10.16 22.54
CA GLN A 52 -13.04 9.58 22.59
C GLN A 52 -13.11 8.37 21.65
N ARG A 53 -13.04 7.20 22.28
CA ARG A 53 -13.60 5.95 21.77
C ARG A 53 -15.09 6.20 21.49
N GLU A 54 -15.50 6.13 20.22
CA GLU A 54 -16.72 5.47 19.72
C GLU A 54 -16.91 5.75 18.21
N SER A 55 -17.41 4.74 17.48
CA SER A 55 -18.23 4.84 16.25
C SER A 55 -17.61 5.24 14.89
N SER A 56 -17.40 4.20 14.08
CA SER A 56 -17.77 4.08 12.65
C SER A 56 -18.40 5.28 11.92
N SER A 57 -17.86 5.67 10.76
CA SER A 57 -18.53 5.47 9.45
C SER A 57 -17.68 5.98 8.28
N ILE A 58 -17.85 5.27 7.17
CA ILE A 58 -17.41 5.52 5.80
C ILE A 58 -17.52 7.00 5.36
N ARG A 59 -16.43 7.54 4.82
CA ARG A 59 -16.50 8.39 3.61
C ARG A 59 -15.20 8.41 2.82
N ARG A 60 -15.18 7.63 1.74
CA ARG A 60 -14.36 7.84 0.54
C ARG A 60 -14.59 9.25 0.01
N ARG A 61 -13.52 10.05 -0.11
CA ARG A 61 -13.46 11.15 -1.08
C ARG A 61 -12.06 11.21 -1.68
N PHE A 62 -11.99 10.82 -2.94
CA PHE A 62 -10.89 11.11 -3.85
C PHE A 62 -10.78 12.62 -4.05
N ARG A 63 -9.56 13.18 -3.94
CA ARG A 63 -9.23 14.46 -4.54
C ARG A 63 -7.82 14.43 -5.12
N THR A 64 -7.82 14.56 -6.44
CA THR A 64 -6.77 15.01 -7.34
C THR A 64 -6.32 16.43 -6.99
N SER A 65 -5.01 16.70 -7.06
CA SER A 65 -4.48 17.80 -7.88
C SER A 65 -2.95 17.74 -7.92
N GLU A 66 -2.46 17.89 -9.15
CA GLU A 66 -1.09 17.99 -9.62
C GLU A 66 -0.37 19.23 -9.06
N VAL A 67 0.95 19.15 -8.81
CA VAL A 67 1.91 20.24 -9.08
C VAL A 67 3.30 19.66 -9.36
N THR A 68 3.73 19.90 -10.61
CA THR A 68 5.05 19.83 -11.23
C THR A 68 6.15 20.55 -10.43
N SER A 69 7.36 19.95 -10.30
CA SER A 69 8.65 20.53 -10.75
C SER A 69 9.87 19.75 -10.24
N THR A 70 10.73 19.40 -11.19
CA THR A 70 12.05 18.73 -11.18
C THR A 70 13.17 19.78 -10.94
N PRO A 71 14.49 19.44 -10.96
CA PRO A 71 15.34 18.71 -10.00
C PRO A 71 16.52 19.56 -9.45
N ALA A 72 17.35 19.03 -8.55
CA ALA A 72 18.82 19.25 -8.56
C ALA A 72 19.59 18.33 -7.60
N ALA A 73 20.36 17.42 -8.22
CA ALA A 73 21.68 16.89 -7.87
C ALA A 73 22.09 16.68 -6.39
N GLY A 74 22.33 15.40 -6.06
CA GLY A 74 23.71 14.97 -5.81
C GLY A 74 24.05 14.51 -4.41
N VAL A 75 23.61 13.31 -4.00
CA VAL A 75 24.39 12.46 -3.09
C VAL A 75 24.16 10.98 -3.45
N SER A 76 25.27 10.29 -3.69
CA SER A 76 25.35 8.87 -4.03
C SER A 76 24.93 7.98 -2.85
N TYR A 77 23.74 7.40 -2.94
CA TYR A 77 23.44 6.12 -2.34
C TYR A 77 23.34 5.10 -3.48
N VAL A 78 23.81 3.88 -3.27
CA VAL A 78 23.50 2.75 -4.15
C VAL A 78 21.99 2.58 -4.12
N SER A 79 21.32 3.30 -5.02
CA SER A 79 19.99 3.00 -5.49
C SER A 79 20.17 1.72 -6.26
N THR A 80 19.87 0.57 -5.67
CA THR A 80 19.25 -0.46 -6.50
C THR A 80 18.04 0.25 -7.10
N PRO A 81 17.98 0.46 -8.44
CA PRO A 81 16.75 0.93 -9.04
C PRO A 81 15.75 -0.15 -8.69
N VAL A 82 14.84 0.14 -7.75
CA VAL A 82 13.56 -0.56 -7.73
C VAL A 82 12.99 -0.09 -9.05
N PRO A 83 12.97 -0.93 -10.11
CA PRO A 83 12.44 -0.46 -11.35
C PRO A 83 10.99 -0.10 -11.03
N ASP A 84 10.66 1.18 -11.19
CA ASP A 84 9.35 1.79 -11.01
C ASP A 84 8.41 1.25 -12.10
N GLU A 85 8.34 -0.07 -12.20
CA GLU A 85 7.44 -0.77 -13.09
C GLU A 85 6.09 -0.75 -12.37
N ASP A 86 5.22 0.13 -12.87
CA ASP A 86 3.78 -0.10 -12.88
C ASP A 86 2.96 0.42 -11.69
N ASN A 87 3.48 1.33 -10.85
CA ASN A 87 2.67 1.88 -9.74
C ASN A 87 1.56 2.86 -10.20
N ASN A 88 1.49 3.20 -11.49
CA ASN A 88 0.50 4.14 -12.02
C ASN A 88 -0.27 3.62 -13.25
N ALA A 89 -0.04 2.37 -13.68
CA ALA A 89 -0.90 1.76 -14.67
C ALA A 89 -2.22 1.35 -14.01
N PRO A 90 -3.35 1.47 -14.72
CA PRO A 90 -4.61 0.94 -14.22
C PRO A 90 -4.47 -0.57 -13.98
N ASP A 91 -4.89 -1.02 -12.79
CA ASP A 91 -4.94 -2.43 -12.47
C ASP A 91 -5.79 -3.16 -13.53
N ASN A 92 -5.20 -4.19 -14.14
CA ASN A 92 -5.88 -5.05 -15.12
C ASN A 92 -7.22 -5.57 -14.55
N ASP A 93 -8.28 -5.64 -15.36
CA ASP A 93 -9.62 -6.09 -14.92
C ASP A 93 -9.59 -7.45 -14.20
N PHE A 94 -8.73 -8.38 -14.66
CA PHE A 94 -8.52 -9.67 -14.00
C PHE A 94 -7.92 -9.52 -12.60
N TYR A 95 -7.02 -8.54 -12.42
CA TYR A 95 -6.46 -8.21 -11.11
C TYR A 95 -7.52 -7.66 -10.17
N LEU A 96 -8.34 -6.72 -10.64
CA LEU A 96 -9.41 -6.13 -9.83
C LEU A 96 -10.44 -7.20 -9.40
N LEU A 97 -10.82 -8.08 -10.33
CA LEU A 97 -11.69 -9.22 -10.03
C LEU A 97 -11.05 -10.16 -9.00
N ALA A 98 -9.79 -10.55 -9.20
CA ALA A 98 -9.09 -11.44 -8.28
C ALA A 98 -8.94 -10.82 -6.89
N LYS A 99 -8.69 -9.51 -6.81
CA LYS A 99 -8.63 -8.78 -5.54
C LYS A 99 -9.97 -8.82 -4.81
N SER A 100 -11.09 -8.67 -5.53
CA SER A 100 -12.43 -8.79 -4.92
C SER A 100 -12.67 -10.18 -4.31
N TYR A 101 -12.24 -11.25 -5.00
CA TYR A 101 -12.28 -12.61 -4.43
C TYR A 101 -11.34 -12.77 -3.25
N PHE A 102 -10.14 -12.18 -3.31
CA PHE A 102 -9.17 -12.22 -2.22
C PHE A 102 -9.73 -11.56 -0.96
N ASP A 103 -10.39 -10.40 -1.10
CA ASP A 103 -11.00 -9.65 -0.01
C ASP A 103 -12.18 -10.42 0.63
N CYS A 104 -12.89 -11.23 -0.16
CA CYS A 104 -13.91 -12.17 0.31
C CYS A 104 -13.34 -13.50 0.87
N ARG A 105 -12.01 -13.63 0.97
CA ARG A 105 -11.30 -14.86 1.39
C ARG A 105 -11.50 -16.07 0.46
N GLU A 106 -11.91 -15.85 -0.78
CA GLU A 106 -12.12 -16.89 -1.79
C GLU A 106 -10.83 -17.15 -2.58
N TYR A 107 -9.78 -17.59 -1.86
CA TYR A 107 -8.42 -17.62 -2.40
C TYR A 107 -8.24 -18.56 -3.61
N LYS A 108 -8.96 -19.69 -3.66
CA LYS A 108 -8.92 -20.60 -4.83
C LYS A 108 -9.42 -19.90 -6.10
N ARG A 109 -10.50 -19.10 -6.00
CA ARG A 109 -11.07 -18.35 -7.13
C ARG A 109 -10.14 -17.22 -7.55
N ALA A 110 -9.57 -16.49 -6.58
CA ALA A 110 -8.58 -15.45 -6.86
C ALA A 110 -7.39 -16.01 -7.65
N ALA A 111 -6.82 -17.12 -7.20
CA ALA A 111 -5.70 -17.78 -7.89
C ALA A 111 -6.07 -18.27 -9.30
N HIS A 112 -7.29 -18.76 -9.50
CA HIS A 112 -7.76 -19.25 -10.79
C HIS A 112 -7.90 -18.14 -11.84
N VAL A 113 -8.40 -16.96 -11.45
CA VAL A 113 -8.53 -15.81 -12.35
C VAL A 113 -7.16 -15.30 -12.81
N LEU A 114 -6.15 -15.37 -11.94
CA LEU A 114 -4.80 -14.88 -12.23
C LEU A 114 -3.89 -15.91 -12.92
N ARG A 115 -4.41 -17.08 -13.33
CA ARG A 115 -3.57 -18.20 -13.80
C ARG A 115 -2.77 -17.91 -15.08
N ASP A 116 -3.30 -17.03 -15.93
CA ASP A 116 -2.71 -16.66 -17.23
C ASP A 116 -2.08 -15.24 -17.20
N GLN A 117 -2.07 -14.59 -16.04
CA GLN A 117 -1.55 -13.23 -15.88
C GLN A 117 -0.04 -13.26 -15.62
N THR A 118 0.72 -12.44 -16.36
CA THR A 118 2.19 -12.39 -16.31
C THR A 118 2.74 -11.21 -15.51
N SER A 119 1.89 -10.28 -15.08
CA SER A 119 2.34 -9.12 -14.30
C SER A 119 2.90 -9.57 -12.95
N LYS A 120 3.98 -8.92 -12.49
CA LYS A 120 4.63 -9.24 -11.21
C LYS A 120 3.65 -9.17 -10.04
N LYS A 121 2.74 -8.19 -10.08
CA LYS A 121 1.68 -7.97 -9.08
C LYS A 121 0.63 -9.09 -9.11
N ALA A 122 0.19 -9.54 -10.28
CA ALA A 122 -0.74 -10.67 -10.42
C ALA A 122 -0.12 -12.01 -10.01
N MET A 123 1.10 -12.28 -10.45
CA MET A 123 1.84 -13.50 -10.10
C MET A 123 2.06 -13.60 -8.59
N PHE A 124 2.43 -12.49 -7.95
CA PHE A 124 2.55 -12.43 -6.49
C PHE A 124 1.21 -12.79 -5.81
N LEU A 125 0.12 -12.13 -6.20
CA LEU A 125 -1.18 -12.34 -5.56
C LEU A 125 -1.71 -13.77 -5.78
N ARG A 126 -1.45 -14.37 -6.96
CA ARG A 126 -1.76 -15.78 -7.25
C ARG A 126 -1.04 -16.72 -6.30
N CYS A 127 0.28 -16.58 -6.18
CA CYS A 127 1.09 -17.44 -5.29
C CYS A 127 0.68 -17.25 -3.83
N TYR A 128 0.43 -16.01 -3.41
CA TYR A 128 -0.01 -15.71 -2.05
C TYR A 128 -1.38 -16.31 -1.74
N ALA A 129 -2.34 -16.22 -2.66
CA ALA A 129 -3.64 -16.86 -2.53
C ALA A 129 -3.51 -18.39 -2.41
N LEU A 130 -2.69 -19.03 -3.25
CA LEU A 130 -2.44 -20.47 -3.15
C LEU A 130 -1.81 -20.88 -1.81
N TYR A 131 -0.86 -20.09 -1.30
CA TYR A 131 -0.28 -20.31 0.03
C TYR A 131 -1.35 -20.29 1.12
N LEU A 132 -2.25 -19.30 1.09
CA LEU A 132 -3.34 -19.21 2.06
C LEU A 132 -4.32 -20.38 1.93
N VAL A 133 -4.66 -20.83 0.72
CA VAL A 133 -5.50 -22.03 0.51
C VAL A 133 -4.92 -23.24 1.23
N CYS A 134 -3.61 -23.49 1.10
CA CYS A 134 -2.94 -24.61 1.74
C CYS A 134 -3.00 -24.52 3.27
N PHE A 135 -2.87 -23.31 3.83
CA PHE A 135 -2.99 -23.10 5.28
C PHE A 135 -4.40 -23.38 5.82
N TYR A 136 -5.44 -23.01 5.08
CA TYR A 136 -6.84 -23.26 5.48
C TYR A 136 -7.31 -24.71 5.28
N LEU A 137 -6.60 -25.52 4.51
CA LEU A 137 -6.89 -26.94 4.30
C LEU A 137 -6.19 -27.87 5.31
N ALA A 138 -5.17 -27.35 6.00
CA ALA A 138 -4.41 -28.08 7.02
C ALA A 138 -4.94 -27.89 8.46
N LEU A 139 -5.99 -27.06 8.62
CA LEU A 139 -6.75 -26.84 9.86
C LEU A 139 -8.14 -27.44 9.71
#